data_AF-A0A151RLC4-F1
#
_entry.id   AF-A0A151RLC4-F1
#
_cell.length_a   1.000
_cell.length_b   1.000
_cell.length_c   1.000
_cell.angle_alpha   90.00
_cell.angle_beta   90.00
_cell.angle_gamma   90.00
#
_symmetry.space_group_name_H-M   'P 1'
#
loop_
_entity.id
_entity.type
_entity.pdbx_description
1 polymer ?
#
loop_
_entity_poly.entity_id
_entity_poly.type
_entity_poly.pdbx_seq_one_letter_code
_entity_poly.pdbx_strand_id
1 'polypeptide(L)'
;MEENESIQTMYGRFQTIVTEISFLGRTYDNFDHIDKLLRSLPRKWRPQVIALKASKNLENLSLEELIGLLKVHELELQHDDTGRK
;
A
#
# COMPACT_ATOMS: atom_id res chain seq x y z
N MET A 1 3.72 6.21 -5.89
CA MET A 1 4.16 4.96 -6.51
C MET A 1 3.97 5.11 -8.00
N GLU A 2 4.94 4.67 -8.80
CA GLU A 2 4.82 4.72 -10.27
C GLU A 2 3.90 3.60 -10.78
N GLU A 3 3.30 3.75 -11.96
CA GLU A 3 2.30 2.79 -12.49
C GLU A 3 2.84 1.36 -12.67
N ASN A 4 4.14 1.21 -12.92
CA ASN A 4 4.85 -0.05 -13.15
C ASN A 4 5.77 -0.47 -12.00
N GLU A 5 5.76 0.28 -10.89
CA GLU A 5 6.48 -0.10 -9.69
C GLU A 5 5.76 -1.27 -8.99
N SER A 6 6.50 -2.17 -8.35
CA SER A 6 5.90 -3.25 -7.56
C SER A 6 5.53 -2.79 -6.13
N ILE A 7 4.54 -3.42 -5.50
CA ILE A 7 4.19 -3.17 -4.10
C ILE A 7 5.39 -3.43 -3.18
N GLN A 8 6.19 -4.46 -3.45
CA GLN A 8 7.40 -4.75 -2.67
C GLN A 8 8.44 -3.63 -2.77
N THR A 9 8.69 -3.11 -3.97
CA THR A 9 9.64 -2.01 -4.18
C THR A 9 9.15 -0.73 -3.50
N MET A 10 7.87 -0.39 -3.68
CA MET A 10 7.26 0.78 -3.04
C MET A 10 7.32 0.67 -1.51
N TYR A 11 7.01 -0.50 -0.95
CA TYR A 11 7.06 -0.72 0.50
C TYR A 11 8.47 -0.58 1.06
N GLY A 12 9.49 -1.08 0.36
CA GLY A 12 10.89 -0.87 0.76
C GLY A 12 11.25 0.61 0.86
N ARG A 13 10.87 1.44 -0.13
CA ARG A 13 11.10 2.89 -0.09
C ARG A 13 10.31 3.55 1.05
N PHE A 14 9.07 3.12 1.27
CA PHE A 14 8.25 3.61 2.37
C PHE A 14 8.92 3.35 3.72
N GLN A 15 9.44 2.15 3.95
CA GLN A 15 10.17 1.80 5.18
C GLN A 15 11.41 2.68 5.37
N THR A 16 12.22 2.89 4.31
CA THR A 16 13.37 3.80 4.37
C THR A 16 12.97 5.21 4.82
N ILE A 17 11.91 5.77 4.22
CA ILE A 17 11.40 7.10 4.57
C ILE A 17 10.92 7.15 6.03
N VAL A 18 10.17 6.14 6.49
CA VAL A 18 9.69 6.07 7.88
C VAL A 18 10.86 5.99 8.85
N THR A 19 11.89 5.21 8.55
CA THR A 19 13.11 5.12 9.37
C THR A 19 13.85 6.45 9.43
N GLU A 20 14.03 7.14 8.29
CA GLU A 20 14.67 8.46 8.25
C GLU A 20 13.88 9.50 9.06
N ILE A 21 12.56 9.52 8.94
CA ILE A 21 11.70 10.45 9.70
C ILE A 21 11.79 10.16 11.21
N SER A 22 11.85 8.87 11.59
CA SER A 22 12.06 8.46 12.98
C SER A 22 13.41 8.95 13.52
N PHE A 23 14.46 8.93 12.70
CA PHE A 23 15.77 9.46 13.07
C PHE A 23 15.75 10.99 13.28
N LEU A 24 14.85 11.69 12.58
CA LEU A 24 14.59 13.13 12.76
C LEU A 24 13.66 13.45 13.94
N GLY A 25 13.30 12.44 14.76
CA GLY A 25 12.50 12.62 15.98
C GLY A 25 10.99 12.73 15.75
N ARG A 26 10.49 12.35 14.57
CA ARG A 26 9.05 12.25 14.29
C ARG A 26 8.66 10.80 14.10
N THR A 27 7.54 10.40 14.67
CA THR A 27 6.97 9.06 14.47
C THR A 27 5.56 9.17 13.94
N TYR A 28 5.12 8.12 13.27
CA TYR A 28 3.74 7.96 12.80
C TYR A 28 3.16 6.71 13.43
N ASP A 29 1.87 6.75 13.75
CA ASP A 29 1.16 5.56 14.19
C ASP A 29 0.82 4.63 13.01
N ASN A 30 0.26 3.46 13.31
CA ASN A 30 -0.09 2.47 12.31
C ASN A 30 -1.14 2.99 11.32
N PHE A 31 -2.12 3.78 11.79
CA PHE A 31 -3.15 4.35 10.93
C PHE A 31 -2.57 5.37 9.96
N ASP A 32 -1.67 6.22 10.44
CA ASP A 32 -0.92 7.18 9.63
C ASP A 32 -0.10 6.48 8.54
N HIS A 33 0.56 5.36 8.88
CA HIS A 33 1.29 4.57 7.90
C HIS A 33 0.36 4.01 6.83
N ILE A 34 -0.76 3.41 7.23
CA ILE A 34 -1.76 2.83 6.32
C ILE A 34 -2.36 3.89 5.39
N ASP A 35 -2.83 5.03 5.93
CA ASP A 35 -3.46 6.07 5.10
C ASP A 35 -2.46 6.69 4.12
N LYS A 36 -1.21 6.93 4.54
CA LYS A 36 -0.15 7.45 3.65
C LYS A 36 0.20 6.46 2.55
N LEU A 37 0.31 5.17 2.88
CA LEU A 37 0.60 4.13 1.90
C LEU A 37 -0.53 4.00 0.87
N LEU A 38 -1.79 3.92 1.32
CA LEU A 38 -2.96 3.86 0.44
C LEU A 38 -3.09 5.08 -0.47
N ARG A 39 -2.76 6.28 0.01
CA ARG A 39 -2.74 7.51 -0.80
C ARG A 39 -1.65 7.53 -1.87
N SER A 40 -0.56 6.79 -1.64
CA SER A 40 0.58 6.75 -2.56
C SER A 40 0.36 5.82 -3.76
N LEU A 41 -0.69 4.97 -3.72
CA LEU A 41 -0.98 3.99 -4.76
C LEU A 41 -1.49 4.65 -6.06
N PRO A 42 -1.13 4.11 -7.24
CA PRO A 42 -1.59 4.62 -8.53
C PRO A 42 -3.10 4.51 -8.74
N ARG A 43 -3.62 5.18 -9.78
CA ARG A 43 -5.09 5.26 -10.02
C ARG A 43 -5.75 3.89 -10.22
N LYS A 44 -5.04 2.91 -10.79
CA LYS A 44 -5.55 1.55 -11.00
C LYS A 44 -5.96 0.84 -9.70
N TRP A 45 -5.41 1.26 -8.56
CA TRP A 45 -5.71 0.70 -7.25
C TRP A 45 -6.93 1.32 -6.57
N ARG A 46 -7.55 2.36 -7.16
CA ARG A 46 -8.70 3.07 -6.55
C ARG A 46 -9.83 2.14 -6.09
N PRO A 47 -10.29 1.14 -6.87
CA PRO A 47 -11.33 0.23 -6.40
C PRO A 47 -10.93 -0.50 -5.12
N GLN A 48 -9.70 -1.02 -5.05
CA GLN A 48 -9.16 -1.71 -3.88
C GLN A 48 -9.03 -0.78 -2.67
N VAL A 49 -8.55 0.45 -2.88
CA VAL A 49 -8.45 1.47 -1.81
C VAL A 49 -9.83 1.81 -1.23
N ILE A 50 -10.85 1.98 -2.09
CA ILE A 50 -12.22 2.26 -1.64
C ILE A 50 -12.78 1.08 -0.85
N ALA A 51 -12.60 -0.16 -1.35
CA ALA A 51 -13.06 -1.36 -0.66
C ALA A 51 -12.42 -1.52 0.73
N LEU A 52 -11.09 -1.30 0.82
CA LEU A 52 -10.37 -1.32 2.10
C LEU A 52 -10.91 -0.26 3.06
N LYS A 53 -11.08 0.98 2.61
CA LYS A 53 -11.62 2.09 3.45
C LYS A 53 -13.07 1.88 3.86
N ALA A 54 -13.87 1.19 3.05
CA ALA A 54 -15.26 0.85 3.37
C ALA A 54 -15.38 -0.34 4.33
N SER A 55 -14.38 -1.23 4.34
CA SER A 55 -14.31 -2.31 5.32
C SER A 55 -14.03 -1.69 6.70
N LYS A 56 -14.92 -1.88 7.67
CA LYS A 56 -14.84 -1.32 9.03
C LYS A 56 -13.61 -1.78 9.85
N ASN A 57 -12.63 -2.43 9.20
CA ASN A 57 -11.48 -3.06 9.80
C ASN A 57 -10.18 -2.27 9.60
N LEU A 58 -10.20 -1.13 8.88
CA LEU A 58 -8.97 -0.40 8.55
C LEU A 58 -8.19 0.05 9.81
N GLU A 59 -8.89 0.36 10.90
CA GLU A 59 -8.28 0.78 12.17
C GLU A 59 -7.59 -0.36 12.93
N ASN A 60 -8.01 -1.62 12.69
CA ASN A 60 -7.48 -2.81 13.33
C ASN A 60 -6.49 -3.59 12.44
N LEU A 61 -6.32 -3.16 11.19
CA LEU A 61 -5.44 -3.80 10.22
C LEU A 61 -3.99 -3.45 10.55
N SER A 62 -3.11 -4.44 10.62
CA SER A 62 -1.67 -4.19 10.70
C SER A 62 -1.11 -3.78 9.33
N LEU A 63 0.00 -3.04 9.34
CA LEU A 63 0.70 -2.67 8.11
C LEU A 63 1.13 -3.90 7.30
N GLU A 64 1.57 -4.97 7.96
CA GLU A 64 2.02 -6.20 7.31
C GLU A 64 0.86 -6.93 6.60
N GLU A 65 -0.30 -7.01 7.24
CA GLU A 65 -1.52 -7.56 6.62
C GLU A 65 -1.94 -6.74 5.40
N LEU A 66 -1.89 -5.40 5.49
CA LEU A 66 -2.16 -4.53 4.35
C LEU A 66 -1.24 -4.84 3.18
N ILE A 67 0.07 -4.97 3.42
CA ILE A 67 1.04 -5.31 2.36
C ILE A 67 0.75 -6.68 1.76
N GLY A 68 0.36 -7.67 2.59
CA GLY A 68 -0.07 -8.98 2.11
C GLY A 68 -1.26 -8.89 1.15
N LEU A 69 -2.31 -8.16 1.54
CA LEU A 69 -3.50 -7.95 0.71
C LEU A 69 -3.17 -7.24 -0.61
N LEU A 70 -2.32 -6.21 -0.55
CA LEU A 70 -1.91 -5.47 -1.75
C LEU A 70 -1.08 -6.34 -2.70
N LYS A 71 -0.18 -7.19 -2.20
CA LYS A 71 0.60 -8.13 -3.03
C LYS A 71 -0.29 -9.17 -3.72
N VAL A 72 -1.28 -9.71 -3.02
CA VAL A 72 -2.24 -10.64 -3.63
C VAL A 72 -2.99 -9.95 -4.78
N HIS A 73 -3.48 -8.73 -4.55
CA HIS A 73 -4.17 -7.97 -5.60
C HIS A 73 -3.24 -7.57 -6.76
N GLU A 74 -1.95 -7.30 -6.49
CA GLU A 74 -0.96 -7.03 -7.53
C GLU A 74 -0.84 -8.19 -8.52
N LEU A 75 -0.82 -9.43 -8.02
CA LEU A 75 -0.76 -10.63 -8.86
C LEU A 75 -2.00 -10.76 -9.74
N GLU A 76 -3.20 -10.57 -9.17
CA GLU A 76 -4.46 -10.59 -9.92
C GLU A 76 -4.48 -9.53 -11.04
N LEU A 77 -4.03 -8.30 -10.73
CA LEU A 77 -3.94 -7.22 -11.73
C LEU A 77 -2.96 -7.58 -12.87
N GLN A 78 -1.84 -8.25 -12.56
CA GLN A 78 -0.90 -8.71 -13.58
C GLN A 78 -1.52 -9.79 -14.47
N HIS A 79 -2.24 -10.76 -13.90
CA HIS A 79 -2.95 -11.78 -14.67
C HIS A 79 -3.99 -11.17 -15.64
N ASP A 80 -4.78 -10.20 -15.17
CA ASP A 80 -5.78 -9.49 -15.97
C ASP A 80 -5.17 -8.67 -17.12
N ASP A 81 -3.97 -8.12 -16.92
CA ASP A 81 -3.25 -7.37 -17.95
C ASP A 81 -2.60 -8.29 -18.99
N THR A 82 -2.24 -9.52 -18.59
CA THR A 82 -1.69 -10.53 -19.51
C THR A 82 -2.77 -11.18 -20.38
N GLY A 83 -4.01 -11.29 -19.87
CA GLY A 83 -5.16 -11.82 -20.62
C GLY A 83 -5.81 -10.84 -21.60
N ARG A 84 -5.44 -9.55 -21.56
CA ARG A 84 -5.94 -8.51 -22.48
C ARG A 84 -5.02 -8.25 -23.70
N LYS A 85 -3.84 -8.86 -23.75
CA LYS A 85 -2.92 -8.80 -24.90
C LYS A 85 -3.18 -9.95 -25.87
#